data_AF-A0A5C9E3W7-F1
#
_entry.id   AF-A0A5C9E3W7-F1
#
_cell.length_a   1.000
_cell.length_b   1.000
_cell.length_c   1.000
_cell.angle_alpha   90.00
_cell.angle_beta   90.00
_cell.angle_gamma   90.00
#
_symmetry.space_group_name_H-M   'P 1'
#
loop_
_entity.id
_entity.type
_entity.pdbx_description
1 polymer ?
#
loop_
_entity_poly.entity_id
_entity_poly.type
_entity_poly.pdbx_seq_one_letter_code
_entity_poly.pdbx_strand_id
1 'polypeptide(L)'
;MINEYEDRHPNYKEKLKWDRLSRELTYCWARLNRLNKQIVRYLNHYIIAIAKYWKVKIINVEDLGWSAYKKKRDAGSYLAFWRIQWFFSQVQSAVELQCKINGIKFKKVRASYTSQDCCKCGARGERDGKTFTCKNSSPIHSTPFQIDADLNAARVIAQS
;
A
#
# COMPACT_ATOMS: atom_id res chain seq x y z
N MET A 1 -12.82 -16.38 -51.80
CA MET A 1 -14.27 -16.32 -51.55
C MET A 1 -14.48 -16.21 -50.05
N ILE A 2 -15.22 -15.21 -49.60
CA ILE A 2 -15.64 -15.05 -48.19
C ILE A 2 -16.75 -16.09 -47.95
N ASN A 3 -16.64 -16.90 -46.91
CA ASN A 3 -17.68 -17.90 -46.57
C ASN A 3 -18.93 -17.18 -46.01
N GLU A 4 -20.12 -17.70 -46.28
CA GLU A 4 -21.42 -17.20 -45.79
C GLU A 4 -21.45 -16.88 -44.28
N TYR A 5 -20.66 -17.60 -43.47
CA TYR A 5 -20.48 -17.31 -42.05
C TYR A 5 -19.69 -16.02 -41.80
N GLU A 6 -18.61 -15.80 -42.55
CA GLU A 6 -17.78 -14.61 -42.45
C GLU A 6 -18.54 -13.36 -42.94
N ASP A 7 -19.43 -13.52 -43.91
CA ASP A 7 -20.30 -12.46 -44.43
C ASP A 7 -21.36 -12.03 -43.41
N ARG A 8 -21.95 -12.99 -42.68
CA ARG A 8 -22.89 -12.71 -41.57
C ARG A 8 -22.22 -12.16 -40.32
N HIS A 9 -20.91 -12.34 -40.15
CA HIS A 9 -20.17 -11.95 -38.95
C HIS A 9 -18.84 -11.25 -39.29
N PRO A 10 -18.87 -10.04 -39.85
CA PRO A 10 -17.67 -9.38 -40.38
C PRO A 10 -16.53 -9.21 -39.34
N ASN A 11 -16.87 -9.07 -38.05
CA ASN A 11 -15.90 -8.83 -36.97
C ASN A 11 -15.52 -10.11 -36.19
N TYR A 12 -15.87 -11.31 -36.66
CA TYR A 12 -15.67 -12.54 -35.88
C TYR A 12 -14.18 -12.82 -35.57
N LYS A 13 -13.27 -12.47 -36.49
CA LYS A 13 -11.81 -12.62 -36.30
C LYS A 13 -11.30 -11.72 -35.18
N GLU A 14 -11.78 -10.49 -35.09
CA GLU A 14 -11.42 -9.55 -34.02
C GLU A 14 -11.97 -10.02 -32.67
N LYS A 15 -13.21 -10.52 -32.65
CA LYS A 15 -13.81 -11.11 -31.45
C LYS A 15 -13.01 -12.31 -30.95
N LEU A 16 -12.64 -13.25 -31.83
CA LEU A 16 -11.81 -14.40 -31.47
C LEU A 16 -10.42 -13.98 -30.96
N LYS A 17 -9.81 -12.96 -31.57
CA LYS A 17 -8.54 -12.39 -31.10
C LYS A 17 -8.69 -11.78 -29.70
N TRP A 18 -9.77 -11.05 -29.46
CA TRP A 18 -10.08 -10.46 -28.16
C TRP A 18 -10.36 -11.53 -27.10
N ASP A 19 -11.15 -12.56 -27.41
CA ASP A 19 -11.45 -13.66 -26.49
C ASP A 19 -10.18 -14.39 -26.05
N ARG A 20 -9.25 -14.64 -26.99
CA ARG A 20 -7.94 -15.22 -26.67
C ARG A 20 -7.15 -14.30 -25.73
N LEU A 21 -7.05 -13.01 -26.06
CA LEU A 21 -6.33 -12.04 -25.23
C LEU A 21 -6.94 -11.91 -23.83
N SER A 22 -8.27 -11.86 -23.72
CA SER A 22 -8.99 -11.77 -22.45
C SER A 22 -8.76 -13.00 -21.57
N ARG A 23 -8.68 -14.20 -22.15
CA ARG A 23 -8.34 -15.43 -21.42
C ARG A 23 -6.92 -15.39 -20.86
N GLU A 24 -5.93 -15.02 -21.68
CA GLU A 24 -4.54 -14.87 -21.25
C GLU A 24 -4.42 -13.84 -20.13
N LEU A 25 -5.08 -12.69 -20.30
CA LEU A 25 -5.11 -11.64 -19.29
C LEU A 25 -5.72 -12.16 -17.97
N THR A 26 -6.81 -12.94 -18.04
CA THR A 26 -7.46 -13.55 -16.87
C THR A 26 -6.50 -14.48 -16.12
N TYR A 27 -5.74 -15.32 -16.83
CA TYR A 27 -4.74 -16.19 -16.20
C TYR A 27 -3.60 -15.42 -15.54
N CYS A 28 -3.10 -14.37 -16.20
CA CYS A 28 -2.11 -13.46 -15.65
C CYS A 28 -2.63 -12.78 -14.37
N TRP A 29 -3.86 -12.28 -14.36
CA TRP A 29 -4.48 -11.70 -13.18
C TRP A 29 -4.68 -12.72 -12.06
N ALA A 30 -5.10 -13.95 -12.37
CA ALA A 30 -5.23 -15.01 -11.38
C ALA A 30 -3.89 -15.38 -10.74
N ARG A 31 -2.80 -15.38 -11.52
CA ARG A 31 -1.43 -15.57 -11.01
C ARG A 31 -1.00 -14.41 -10.12
N LEU A 32 -1.20 -13.17 -10.55
CA LEU A 32 -0.87 -11.98 -9.76
C LEU A 32 -1.65 -11.95 -8.43
N ASN A 33 -2.94 -12.26 -8.46
CA ASN A 33 -3.77 -12.34 -7.26
C ASN A 33 -3.30 -13.43 -6.29
N ARG A 34 -2.81 -14.57 -6.79
CA ARG A 34 -2.22 -15.61 -5.95
C ARG A 34 -0.93 -15.11 -5.27
N LEU A 35 -0.06 -14.43 -6.01
CA LEU A 35 1.16 -13.83 -5.45
C LEU A 35 0.83 -12.77 -4.39
N ASN A 36 -0.09 -11.84 -4.70
CA ASN A 36 -0.52 -10.82 -3.75
C ASN A 36 -1.06 -11.43 -2.45
N LYS A 37 -1.90 -12.48 -2.55
CA LYS A 37 -2.39 -13.22 -1.37
C LYS A 37 -1.27 -13.85 -0.56
N GLN A 38 -0.25 -14.41 -1.21
CA GLN A 38 0.92 -14.96 -0.51
C GLN A 38 1.69 -13.86 0.22
N ILE A 39 1.96 -12.73 -0.44
CA ILE A 39 2.65 -11.60 0.18
C ILE A 39 1.86 -11.07 1.40
N VAL A 40 0.54 -10.89 1.26
CA VAL A 40 -0.34 -10.48 2.39
C VAL A 40 -0.22 -11.46 3.55
N ARG A 41 -0.26 -12.77 3.29
CA ARG A 41 -0.11 -13.79 4.33
C ARG A 41 1.23 -13.72 5.04
N TYR A 42 2.33 -13.57 4.29
CA TYR A 42 3.66 -13.44 4.87
C TYR A 42 3.79 -12.18 5.72
N LEU A 43 3.42 -11.01 5.19
CA LEU A 43 3.46 -9.75 5.93
C LEU A 43 2.64 -9.82 7.21
N ASN A 44 1.41 -10.33 7.12
CA ASN A 44 0.54 -10.54 8.27
C ASN A 44 1.19 -11.44 9.33
N HIS A 45 1.78 -12.58 8.91
CA HIS A 45 2.46 -13.48 9.83
C HIS A 45 3.64 -12.79 10.54
N TYR A 46 4.51 -12.10 9.78
CA TYR A 46 5.67 -11.41 10.36
C TYR A 46 5.27 -10.27 11.30
N ILE A 47 4.30 -9.43 10.92
CA ILE A 47 3.81 -8.33 11.76
C ILE A 47 3.31 -8.86 13.10
N ILE A 48 2.48 -9.91 13.08
CA ILE A 48 1.90 -10.48 14.29
C ILE A 48 2.96 -11.22 15.12
N ALA A 49 3.89 -11.92 14.49
CA ALA A 49 4.99 -12.58 15.18
C ALA A 49 5.87 -11.57 15.94
N ILE A 50 6.24 -10.46 15.29
CA ILE A 50 6.99 -9.36 15.91
C ILE A 50 6.18 -8.76 17.06
N ALA A 51 4.89 -8.47 16.84
CA ALA A 51 4.04 -7.88 17.87
C ALA A 51 3.90 -8.77 19.11
N LYS A 52 3.78 -10.09 18.91
CA LYS A 52 3.73 -11.08 20.01
C LYS A 52 5.05 -11.16 20.77
N TYR A 53 6.17 -11.22 20.06
CA TYR A 53 7.49 -11.29 20.66
C TYR A 53 7.75 -10.10 21.59
N TRP A 54 7.45 -8.89 21.12
CA TRP A 54 7.59 -7.65 21.89
C TRP A 54 6.41 -7.36 22.83
N LYS A 55 5.41 -8.25 22.91
CA LYS A 55 4.19 -8.11 23.74
C LYS A 55 3.48 -6.75 23.53
N VAL A 56 3.38 -6.33 22.28
CA VAL A 56 2.76 -5.06 21.88
C VAL A 56 1.26 -5.08 22.16
N LYS A 57 0.75 -4.02 22.78
CA LYS A 57 -0.68 -3.88 23.10
C LYS A 57 -1.49 -3.22 21.98
N ILE A 58 -0.84 -2.36 21.17
CA ILE A 58 -1.49 -1.54 20.15
C ILE A 58 -0.64 -1.53 18.88
N ILE A 59 -1.27 -1.78 17.73
CA ILE A 59 -0.68 -1.58 16.41
C ILE A 59 -1.40 -0.41 15.75
N ASN A 60 -0.66 0.67 15.50
CA ASN A 60 -1.11 1.81 14.74
C ASN A 60 -0.71 1.65 13.27
N VAL A 61 -1.63 1.91 12.35
CA VAL A 61 -1.37 1.91 10.90
C VAL A 61 -1.94 3.18 10.29
N GLU A 62 -1.30 3.68 9.22
CA GLU A 62 -1.82 4.82 8.47
C GLU A 62 -3.21 4.56 7.87
N ASP A 63 -4.08 5.57 7.95
CA ASP A 63 -5.35 5.61 7.25
C ASP A 63 -5.13 6.07 5.80
N LEU A 64 -5.24 5.11 4.89
CA LEU A 64 -5.05 5.29 3.46
C LEU A 64 -6.30 5.76 2.71
N GLY A 65 -7.45 5.91 3.39
CA GLY A 65 -8.74 6.24 2.78
C GLY A 65 -8.76 7.55 2.00
N TRP A 66 -7.93 8.53 2.38
CA TRP A 66 -7.86 9.86 1.75
C TRP A 66 -7.05 9.92 0.45
N SER A 67 -6.20 8.93 0.21
CA SER A 67 -5.25 8.95 -0.90
C SER A 67 -5.93 8.69 -2.27
N ALA A 68 -7.15 8.13 -2.24
CA ALA A 68 -8.00 7.84 -3.39
C ALA A 68 -8.53 9.07 -4.16
N TYR A 69 -8.40 10.29 -3.63
CA TYR A 69 -9.04 11.50 -4.18
C TYR A 69 -8.24 12.20 -5.30
N LYS A 70 -7.12 11.63 -5.79
CA LYS A 70 -6.35 12.27 -6.88
C LYS A 70 -7.13 12.21 -8.21
N LYS A 71 -7.26 13.37 -8.89
CA LYS A 71 -7.90 13.49 -10.21
C LYS A 71 -7.23 12.56 -11.24
N LYS A 72 -8.07 11.88 -12.04
CA LYS A 72 -7.71 11.01 -13.18
C LYS A 72 -7.02 11.79 -14.31
N ARG A 73 -5.81 12.30 -14.10
CA ARG A 73 -5.08 13.02 -15.16
C ARG A 73 -4.30 12.09 -16.08
N ASP A 74 -3.78 10.99 -15.54
CA ASP A 74 -3.08 9.95 -16.31
C ASP A 74 -3.64 8.57 -15.95
N ALA A 75 -4.30 7.89 -16.90
CA ALA A 75 -4.92 6.59 -16.65
C ALA A 75 -3.91 5.54 -16.13
N GLY A 76 -2.67 5.56 -16.59
CA GLY A 76 -1.62 4.61 -16.20
C GLY A 76 -1.13 4.78 -14.75
N SER A 77 -0.75 6.01 -14.36
CA SER A 77 -0.26 6.29 -13.01
C SER A 77 -1.38 6.19 -11.97
N TYR A 78 -2.60 6.58 -12.35
CA TYR A 78 -3.81 6.38 -11.56
C TYR A 78 -4.03 4.89 -11.29
N LEU A 79 -4.13 4.05 -12.34
CA LEU A 79 -4.38 2.61 -12.16
C LEU A 79 -3.28 1.92 -11.35
N ALA A 80 -2.01 2.31 -11.53
CA ALA A 80 -0.91 1.80 -10.72
C ALA A 80 -1.05 2.19 -9.24
N PHE A 81 -1.42 3.43 -8.95
CA PHE A 81 -1.67 3.91 -7.61
C PHE A 81 -2.84 3.18 -6.92
N TRP A 82 -3.97 3.00 -7.61
CA TRP A 82 -5.13 2.27 -7.06
C TRP A 82 -4.81 0.83 -6.72
N ARG A 83 -4.00 0.16 -7.54
CA ARG A 83 -3.54 -1.20 -7.28
C ARG A 83 -2.73 -1.29 -5.99
N ILE A 84 -1.85 -0.31 -5.74
CA ILE A 84 -1.05 -0.24 -4.51
C ILE A 84 -1.95 -0.01 -3.30
N GLN A 85 -2.91 0.92 -3.40
CA GLN A 85 -3.87 1.20 -2.33
C GLN A 85 -4.73 -0.02 -1.98
N TRP A 86 -5.23 -0.74 -2.98
CA TRP A 86 -6.00 -1.96 -2.78
C TRP A 86 -5.17 -3.09 -2.15
N PHE A 87 -3.89 -3.20 -2.49
CA PHE A 87 -2.98 -4.14 -1.86
C PHE A 87 -2.76 -3.81 -0.38
N PHE A 88 -2.47 -2.55 -0.03
CA PHE A 88 -2.29 -2.16 1.38
C PHE A 88 -3.56 -2.33 2.20
N SER A 89 -4.73 -2.04 1.64
CA SER A 89 -6.02 -2.30 2.30
C SER A 89 -6.20 -3.77 2.67
N GLN A 90 -5.78 -4.70 1.82
CA GLN A 90 -5.80 -6.13 2.13
C GLN A 90 -4.84 -6.50 3.27
N VAL A 91 -3.62 -5.93 3.28
CA VAL A 91 -2.67 -6.14 4.39
C VAL A 91 -3.25 -5.63 5.70
N GLN A 92 -3.80 -4.41 5.72
CA GLN A 92 -4.43 -3.82 6.89
C GLN A 92 -5.58 -4.69 7.42
N SER A 93 -6.43 -5.18 6.52
CA SER A 93 -7.58 -6.02 6.89
C SER A 93 -7.14 -7.36 7.48
N ALA A 94 -6.10 -7.99 6.92
CA ALA A 94 -5.54 -9.24 7.44
C ALA A 94 -4.93 -9.04 8.83
N VAL A 95 -4.15 -7.96 9.03
CA VAL A 95 -3.54 -7.62 10.32
C VAL A 95 -4.60 -7.28 11.35
N GLU A 96 -5.62 -6.50 11.00
CA GLU A 96 -6.73 -6.14 11.89
C GLU A 96 -7.45 -7.39 12.41
N LEU A 97 -7.74 -8.36 11.53
CA LEU A 97 -8.36 -9.62 11.92
C LEU A 97 -7.47 -10.39 12.91
N GLN A 98 -6.18 -10.51 12.63
CA GLN A 98 -5.26 -11.18 13.55
C GLN A 98 -5.11 -10.43 14.87
N CYS A 99 -5.12 -9.11 14.87
CA CYS A 99 -5.08 -8.31 16.09
C CYS A 99 -6.28 -8.63 16.98
N LYS A 100 -7.49 -8.69 16.40
CA LYS A 100 -8.73 -9.08 17.12
C LYS A 100 -8.61 -10.46 17.76
N ILE A 101 -8.10 -11.45 17.03
CA ILE A 101 -7.90 -12.82 17.54
C ILE A 101 -6.89 -12.87 18.69
N ASN A 102 -5.83 -12.06 18.62
CA ASN A 102 -4.73 -12.08 19.59
C ASN A 102 -4.88 -11.04 20.72
N GLY A 103 -6.03 -10.34 20.81
CA GLY A 103 -6.27 -9.32 21.82
C GLY A 103 -5.40 -8.06 21.70
N ILE A 104 -4.85 -7.79 20.52
CA ILE A 104 -4.06 -6.59 20.23
C ILE A 104 -5.01 -5.51 19.70
N LYS A 105 -4.91 -4.28 20.20
CA LYS A 105 -5.70 -3.16 19.67
C LYS A 105 -5.16 -2.73 18.31
N PHE A 106 -6.03 -2.57 17.33
CA PHE A 106 -5.67 -2.06 16.00
C PHE A 106 -6.28 -0.66 15.81
N LYS A 107 -5.45 0.34 15.46
CA LYS A 107 -5.89 1.73 15.27
C LYS A 107 -5.42 2.24 13.92
N LYS A 108 -6.34 2.82 13.15
CA LYS A 108 -5.99 3.60 11.95
C LYS A 108 -5.75 5.06 12.35
N VAL A 109 -4.61 5.60 11.97
CA VAL A 109 -4.16 6.95 12.29
C VAL A 109 -4.11 7.78 11.02
N ARG A 110 -4.61 9.01 11.07
CA ARG A 110 -4.56 9.92 9.92
C ARG A 110 -3.12 10.12 9.47
N ALA A 111 -2.81 9.74 8.23
CA ALA A 111 -1.47 9.84 7.64
C ALA A 111 -1.05 11.28 7.29
N SER A 112 -1.85 12.29 7.68
CA SER A 112 -1.52 13.68 7.40
C SER A 112 -0.18 13.97 8.05
N TYR A 113 0.79 14.34 7.20
CA TYR A 113 2.08 14.86 7.62
C TYR A 113 3.07 13.87 8.26
N THR A 114 2.72 12.59 8.38
CA THR A 114 3.59 11.56 8.99
C THR A 114 4.93 11.37 8.28
N SER A 115 4.99 11.67 6.98
CA SER A 115 6.22 11.63 6.17
C SER A 115 7.05 12.91 6.23
N GLN A 116 6.54 13.97 6.86
CA GLN A 116 7.13 15.30 6.94
C GLN A 116 7.44 15.73 8.38
N ASP A 117 6.87 15.06 9.37
CA ASP A 117 7.06 15.40 10.79
C ASP A 117 8.22 14.58 11.38
N CYS A 118 9.04 15.23 12.19
CA CYS A 118 10.13 14.56 12.88
C CYS A 118 9.61 13.71 14.03
N CYS A 119 9.95 12.42 14.06
CA CYS A 119 9.62 11.52 15.16
C CYS A 119 10.25 11.86 16.52
N LYS A 120 11.14 12.86 16.60
CA LYS A 120 11.77 13.30 17.85
C LYS A 120 11.21 14.62 18.36
N CYS A 121 11.18 15.65 17.53
CA CYS A 121 10.76 16.99 17.95
C CYS A 121 9.38 17.42 17.45
N GLY A 122 8.72 16.64 16.59
CA GLY A 122 7.43 16.98 15.98
C GLY A 122 7.46 18.11 14.95
N ALA A 123 8.63 18.72 14.71
CA ALA A 123 8.77 19.78 13.72
C ALA A 123 8.79 19.24 12.28
N ARG A 124 8.50 20.14 11.33
CA ARG A 124 8.60 19.87 9.90
C ARG A 124 10.05 19.61 9.50
N GLY A 125 10.28 18.53 8.76
CA GLY A 125 11.53 18.23 8.10
C GLY A 125 11.36 18.08 6.60
N GLU A 126 12.45 17.73 5.94
CA GLU A 126 12.53 17.51 4.50
C GLU A 126 12.78 16.02 4.24
N ARG A 127 12.03 15.45 3.29
CA ARG A 127 12.25 14.10 2.79
C ARG A 127 12.88 14.17 1.41
N ASP A 128 14.05 13.58 1.27
CA ASP A 128 14.72 13.34 0.00
C ASP A 128 14.87 11.83 -0.23
N GLY A 129 14.03 11.28 -1.10
CA GLY A 129 13.97 9.85 -1.37
C GLY A 129 13.70 9.01 -0.11
N LYS A 130 14.71 8.27 0.34
CA LYS A 130 14.69 7.42 1.55
C LYS A 130 15.22 8.11 2.80
N THR A 131 15.74 9.33 2.69
CA THR A 131 16.34 10.05 3.80
C THR A 131 15.40 11.15 4.27
N PHE A 132 15.16 11.21 5.58
CA PHE A 132 14.48 12.32 6.23
C PHE A 132 15.52 13.16 6.99
N THR A 133 15.49 14.47 6.78
CA THR A 133 16.36 15.43 7.45
C THR A 133 15.53 16.44 8.23
N CYS A 134 15.76 16.55 9.53
CA CYS A 134 15.23 17.61 10.37
C CYS A 134 16.31 18.67 10.62
N LYS A 135 16.01 19.92 10.24
CA LYS A 135 16.88 21.08 10.43
C LYS A 135 16.51 21.91 11.68
N ASN A 136 15.47 21.51 12.40
CA ASN A 136 14.97 22.27 13.55
C ASN A 136 15.89 22.08 14.78
N SER A 137 16.40 23.18 15.34
CA SER A 137 17.21 23.18 16.56
C SER A 137 16.30 23.00 17.77
N SER A 138 16.12 21.75 18.18
CA SER A 138 15.41 21.38 19.40
C SER A 138 16.38 20.77 20.42
N PRO A 139 16.19 20.96 21.74
CA PRO A 139 16.98 20.26 22.75
C PRO A 139 16.89 18.73 22.67
N ILE A 140 15.89 18.20 21.96
CA ILE A 140 15.54 16.78 21.90
C ILE A 140 16.47 16.00 20.93
N HIS A 141 17.14 16.67 19.99
CA HIS A 141 18.11 16.02 19.10
C HIS A 141 19.12 16.99 18.50
N SER A 142 20.30 16.47 18.15
CA SER A 142 21.31 17.23 17.40
C SER A 142 20.76 17.67 16.04
N THR A 143 21.14 18.88 15.62
CA THR A 143 20.88 19.39 14.27
C THR A 143 22.14 19.36 13.41
N PRO A 144 22.06 18.83 12.17
CA PRO A 144 20.89 18.21 11.53
C PRO A 144 20.64 16.77 12.00
N PHE A 145 19.38 16.40 12.23
CA PHE A 145 18.99 15.01 12.52
C PHE A 145 18.58 14.31 11.24
N GLN A 146 19.20 13.16 10.96
CA GLN A 146 18.94 12.35 9.77
C GLN A 146 18.58 10.92 10.13
N ILE A 147 17.61 10.36 9.41
CA ILE A 147 17.11 9.00 9.61
C ILE A 147 16.44 8.50 8.31
N ASP A 148 16.29 7.19 8.17
CA ASP A 148 15.45 6.62 7.12
C ASP A 148 14.01 7.17 7.24
N ALA A 149 13.46 7.59 6.11
CA ALA A 149 12.21 8.30 6.05
C ALA A 149 11.00 7.41 6.36
N ASP A 150 11.09 6.12 6.05
CA ASP A 150 10.02 5.16 6.36
C ASP A 150 10.06 4.79 7.85
N LEU A 151 11.27 4.68 8.43
CA LEU A 151 11.44 4.53 9.88
C LEU A 151 10.96 5.76 10.66
N ASN A 152 11.23 6.97 10.16
CA ASN A 152 10.69 8.20 10.75
C ASN A 152 9.16 8.19 10.76
N ALA A 153 8.55 7.92 9.60
CA ALA A 153 7.09 7.88 9.47
C ALA A 153 6.46 6.81 10.39
N ALA A 154 7.05 5.61 10.46
CA ALA A 154 6.58 4.55 11.35
C ALA A 154 6.62 4.98 12.82
N ARG A 155 7.66 5.72 13.24
CA ARG A 155 7.76 6.24 14.62
C ARG A 155 6.76 7.36 14.91
N VAL A 156 6.50 8.26 13.95
CA VAL A 156 5.46 9.28 14.09
C VAL A 156 4.08 8.61 14.28
N ILE A 157 3.77 7.60 13.46
CA ILE A 157 2.50 6.84 13.56
C ILE A 157 2.40 6.10 14.90
N ALA A 158 3.50 5.54 15.40
CA ALA A 158 3.53 4.87 16.69
C ALA A 158 3.26 5.81 17.87
N GLN A 159 3.57 7.11 17.73
CA GLN A 159 3.34 8.13 18.77
C GLN A 159 1.91 8.72 18.75
N SER A 160 1.08 8.35 17.77
CA SER A 160 -0.24 8.96 17.50
C SER A 160 -1.46 8.29 18.16
#